data_AF-A0A8X8ZUA3-F1
#
_entry.id   AF-A0A8X8ZUA3-F1
#
_cell.length_a   1.000
_cell.length_b   1.000
_cell.length_c   1.000
_cell.angle_alpha   90.00
_cell.angle_beta   90.00
_cell.angle_gamma   90.00
#
_symmetry.space_group_name_H-M   'P 1'
#
loop_
_entity.id
_entity.type
_entity.pdbx_description
1 polymer ?
#
loop_
_entity_poly.entity_id
_entity_poly.type
_entity_poly.pdbx_seq_one_letter_code
_entity_poly.pdbx_strand_id
1 'polypeptide(L)'
;MTLFAPTDNAFQNLPPGALNNLSPQQQVQLVQNHICPKYYSLTDLLSVSNPVRTLTTGQKGGAFGLNITAQNNQVNVSTGAVEVSVYNAVRKDFPLAVYQVDKVLMPRFDDAGDDDKKAPSAAPKGGAAEGGDATAPSTQSPAGNGAGRIGFVAAFWVMCMGLVL
;
A
#
# COMPACT_ATOMS: atom_id res chain seq x y z
N MET A 1 -8.75 -2.62 24.99
CA MET A 1 -7.45 -2.07 24.55
C MET A 1 -6.55 -3.20 24.09
N THR A 2 -5.54 -2.88 23.28
CA THR A 2 -4.57 -3.86 22.76
C THR A 2 -3.17 -3.33 23.00
N LEU A 3 -2.26 -4.20 23.47
CA LEU A 3 -0.87 -3.86 23.75
C LEU A 3 0.05 -4.75 22.93
N PHE A 4 0.96 -4.16 22.17
CA PHE A 4 2.07 -4.85 21.53
C PHE A 4 3.28 -4.76 22.45
N ALA A 5 3.59 -5.82 23.18
CA ALA A 5 4.64 -5.87 24.18
C ALA A 5 5.96 -6.37 23.55
N PRO A 6 6.99 -5.51 23.41
CA PRO A 6 8.31 -5.96 23.02
C PRO A 6 8.91 -6.87 24.10
N THR A 7 9.55 -7.95 23.66
CA THR A 7 10.30 -8.86 24.55
C THR A 7 11.62 -8.22 25.02
N ASP A 8 12.26 -8.77 26.04
CA ASP A 8 13.58 -8.27 26.49
C ASP A 8 14.62 -8.28 25.35
N ASN A 9 14.61 -9.33 24.52
CA ASN A 9 15.45 -9.43 23.32
C ASN A 9 15.20 -8.29 22.32
N ALA A 10 13.97 -7.77 22.25
CA ALA A 10 13.64 -6.64 21.37
C ALA A 10 14.42 -5.37 21.75
N PHE A 11 14.63 -5.14 23.05
CA PHE A 11 15.42 -4.01 23.55
C PHE A 11 16.92 -4.24 23.37
N GLN A 12 17.39 -5.47 23.52
CA GLN A 12 18.80 -5.82 23.26
C GLN A 12 19.20 -5.63 21.79
N ASN A 13 18.24 -5.83 20.87
CA ASN A 13 18.45 -5.67 19.43
C ASN A 13 18.42 -4.20 18.96
N LEU A 14 18.19 -3.23 19.86
CA LEU A 14 18.22 -1.82 19.49
C LEU A 14 19.66 -1.33 19.30
N PRO A 15 19.88 -0.36 18.38
CA PRO A 15 21.16 0.30 18.25
C PRO A 15 21.61 0.91 19.60
N PRO A 16 22.92 0.86 19.92
CA PRO A 16 23.44 1.46 21.13
C PRO A 16 23.05 2.93 21.24
N GLY A 17 22.50 3.33 22.38
CA GLY A 17 22.07 4.71 22.62
C GLY A 17 20.74 5.12 21.97
N ALA A 18 20.02 4.22 21.28
CA ALA A 18 18.74 4.55 20.65
C ALA A 18 17.73 5.18 21.63
N LEU A 19 17.60 4.62 22.84
CA LEU A 19 16.71 5.18 23.88
C LEU A 19 17.28 6.38 24.62
N ASN A 20 18.62 6.50 24.68
CA ASN A 20 19.30 7.62 25.35
C ASN A 20 19.22 8.91 24.54
N ASN A 21 19.05 8.80 23.22
CA ASN A 21 18.88 9.93 22.32
C ASN A 21 17.43 10.46 22.29
N LEU A 22 16.50 9.82 23.00
CA LEU A 22 15.09 10.24 23.06
C LEU A 22 14.87 11.22 24.22
N SER A 23 14.12 12.30 23.95
CA SER A 23 13.63 13.18 25.01
C SER A 23 12.59 12.47 25.91
N PRO A 24 12.34 12.95 27.13
CA PRO A 24 11.30 12.39 28.00
C PRO A 24 9.92 12.29 27.31
N GLN A 25 9.58 13.28 26.48
CA GLN A 25 8.33 13.29 25.72
C GLN A 25 8.33 12.20 24.63
N GLN A 26 9.45 12.01 23.93
CA GLN A 26 9.59 10.95 22.93
C GLN A 26 9.56 9.55 23.56
N GLN A 27 10.08 9.39 24.77
CA GLN A 27 9.98 8.13 25.53
C GLN A 27 8.53 7.79 25.87
N VAL A 28 7.74 8.78 26.29
CA VAL A 28 6.30 8.59 26.53
C VAL A 28 5.59 8.21 25.22
N GLN A 29 5.90 8.90 24.12
CA GLN A 29 5.35 8.59 22.80
C GLN A 29 5.72 7.17 22.33
N LEU A 30 6.95 6.72 22.58
CA LEU A 30 7.39 5.37 22.29
C LEU A 30 6.50 4.35 23.01
N VAL A 31 6.25 4.52 24.30
CA VAL A 31 5.38 3.62 25.07
C VAL A 31 3.95 3.67 24.55
N GLN A 32 3.42 4.85 24.27
CA GLN A 32 2.07 5.02 23.74
C GLN A 32 1.88 4.39 22.35
N ASN A 33 2.95 4.29 21.56
CA ASN A 33 2.91 3.69 20.22
C ASN A 33 2.65 2.18 20.27
N HIS A 34 2.95 1.55 21.40
CA HIS A 34 2.70 0.13 21.61
C HIS A 34 1.26 -0.15 22.07
N ILE A 35 0.46 0.90 22.34
CA ILE A 35 -0.88 0.77 22.90
C ILE A 35 -1.92 1.24 21.88
N CYS A 36 -2.86 0.36 21.55
CA CYS A 36 -4.08 0.71 20.83
C CYS A 36 -5.25 0.87 21.80
N PRO A 37 -6.03 1.97 21.71
CA PRO A 37 -7.17 2.21 22.61
C PRO A 37 -8.27 1.14 22.44
N LYS A 38 -8.44 0.61 21.24
CA LYS A 38 -9.43 -0.43 20.92
C LYS A 38 -8.89 -1.84 21.20
N TYR A 39 -9.78 -2.74 21.61
CA TYR A 39 -9.49 -4.17 21.69
C TYR A 39 -9.53 -4.78 20.27
N TYR A 40 -8.48 -5.54 19.92
CA TYR A 40 -8.38 -6.30 18.69
C TYR A 40 -7.97 -7.74 19.04
N SER A 41 -8.81 -8.70 18.65
CA SER A 41 -8.43 -10.11 18.62
C SER A 41 -7.48 -10.38 17.43
N LEU A 42 -6.79 -11.53 17.42
CA LEU A 42 -5.98 -11.92 16.27
C LEU A 42 -6.81 -11.93 14.97
N THR A 43 -8.07 -12.39 15.03
CA THR A 43 -8.97 -12.39 13.88
C THR A 43 -9.32 -10.97 13.40
N ASP A 44 -9.50 -10.03 14.33
CA ASP A 44 -9.74 -8.63 13.97
C ASP A 44 -8.50 -8.02 13.30
N LEU A 45 -7.31 -8.37 13.78
CA LEU A 45 -6.03 -7.89 13.22
C LEU A 45 -5.78 -8.40 11.79
N LEU A 46 -6.35 -9.54 11.39
CA LEU A 46 -6.27 -10.05 10.02
C LEU A 46 -7.11 -9.24 9.02
N SER A 47 -8.12 -8.51 9.49
CA SER A 47 -9.11 -7.80 8.68
C SER A 47 -9.19 -6.31 8.97
N VAL A 48 -8.27 -5.79 9.80
CA VAL A 48 -8.28 -4.40 10.23
C VAL A 48 -7.86 -3.48 9.07
N SER A 49 -8.53 -2.33 8.98
CA SER A 49 -8.11 -1.26 8.05
C SER A 49 -6.88 -0.55 8.60
N ASN A 50 -5.91 -0.33 7.72
CA ASN A 50 -4.72 0.46 8.01
C ASN A 50 -4.94 1.95 7.71
N PRO A 51 -4.27 2.87 8.42
CA PRO A 51 -3.39 2.62 9.58
C PRO A 51 -4.19 2.47 10.90
N VAL A 52 -3.75 1.58 11.79
CA VAL A 52 -4.36 1.34 13.11
C VAL A 52 -3.85 2.38 14.10
N ARG A 53 -4.74 3.26 14.58
CA ARG A 53 -4.40 4.31 15.53
C ARG A 53 -3.92 3.75 16.87
N THR A 54 -2.82 4.30 17.37
CA THR A 54 -2.30 4.04 18.72
C THR A 54 -2.63 5.20 19.64
N LEU A 55 -2.23 5.13 20.92
CA LEU A 55 -2.35 6.26 21.84
C LEU A 55 -1.34 7.38 21.54
N THR A 56 -0.36 7.13 20.68
CA THR A 56 0.71 8.09 20.46
C THR A 56 0.28 9.18 19.48
N THR A 57 0.62 10.41 19.81
CA THR A 57 0.28 11.60 19.01
C THR A 57 1.56 12.27 18.56
N GLY A 58 1.62 12.62 17.27
CA GLY A 58 2.70 13.38 16.65
C GLY A 58 2.95 14.72 17.33
N GLN A 59 4.20 15.17 17.30
CA GLN A 59 4.56 16.51 17.81
C GLN A 59 3.79 17.64 17.07
N LYS A 60 3.34 17.39 15.84
CA LYS A 60 2.49 18.30 15.05
C LYS A 60 0.99 17.92 15.08
N GLY A 61 0.57 17.01 15.96
CA GLY A 61 -0.82 16.56 16.06
C GLY A 61 -1.24 15.49 15.04
N GLY A 62 -0.32 15.00 14.21
CA GLY A 62 -0.56 13.85 13.31
C GLY A 62 -0.80 12.58 14.11
N ALA A 63 -1.80 11.77 13.70
CA ALA A 63 -2.06 10.48 14.33
C ALA A 63 -1.05 9.46 13.81
N PHE A 64 -0.18 8.96 14.67
CA PHE A 64 0.65 7.82 14.31
C PHE A 64 -0.21 6.55 14.33
N GLY A 65 -0.02 5.70 13.32
CA GLY A 65 -0.67 4.42 13.25
C GLY A 65 0.29 3.29 12.95
N LEU A 66 -0.13 2.08 13.33
CA LEU A 66 0.54 0.85 12.99
C LEU A 66 -0.11 0.28 11.73
N ASN A 67 0.72 -0.14 10.79
CA ASN A 67 0.27 -0.89 9.63
C ASN A 67 0.30 -2.38 9.99
N ILE A 68 -0.85 -3.02 9.91
CA ILE A 68 -1.04 -4.42 10.26
C ILE A 68 -1.29 -5.18 8.96
N THR A 69 -0.45 -6.17 8.70
CA THR A 69 -0.58 -7.03 7.51
C THR A 69 -0.71 -8.48 7.95
N ALA A 70 -1.46 -9.25 7.18
CA ALA A 70 -1.67 -10.66 7.42
C ALA A 70 -1.09 -11.47 6.26
N GLN A 71 -0.13 -12.34 6.54
CA GLN A 71 0.48 -13.24 5.56
C GLN A 71 0.53 -14.64 6.14
N ASN A 72 0.06 -15.65 5.41
CA ASN A 72 0.11 -17.06 5.84
C ASN A 72 -0.43 -17.29 7.27
N ASN A 73 -1.53 -16.60 7.62
CA ASN A 73 -2.13 -16.66 8.95
C ASN A 73 -1.25 -16.11 10.11
N GLN A 74 -0.18 -15.38 9.77
CA GLN A 74 0.69 -14.64 10.67
C GLN A 74 0.40 -13.14 10.54
N VAL A 75 0.33 -12.45 11.69
CA VAL A 75 0.12 -11.00 11.75
C VAL A 75 1.48 -10.32 11.86
N ASN A 76 1.74 -9.37 10.97
CA ASN A 76 2.88 -8.46 11.03
C ASN A 76 2.40 -7.05 11.34
N VAL A 77 3.21 -6.32 12.08
CA VAL A 77 2.97 -4.96 12.52
C VAL A 77 4.14 -4.11 12.08
N SER A 78 3.86 -2.98 11.44
CA SER A 78 4.87 -2.09 10.89
C SER A 78 4.60 -0.63 11.27
N THR A 79 5.65 0.09 11.66
CA THR A 79 5.62 1.55 11.81
C THR A 79 6.08 2.29 10.54
N GLY A 80 6.30 1.56 9.44
CA GLY A 80 6.96 2.06 8.23
C GLY A 80 8.49 2.13 8.34
N ALA A 81 9.03 2.31 9.56
CA ALA A 81 10.46 2.24 9.84
C ALA A 81 10.91 0.85 10.33
N VAL A 82 10.04 0.17 11.08
CA VAL A 82 10.30 -1.16 11.66
C VAL A 82 9.11 -2.05 11.36
N GLU A 83 9.37 -3.27 10.91
CA GLU A 83 8.37 -4.33 10.75
C GLU A 83 8.72 -5.50 11.67
N VAL A 84 7.71 -6.03 12.36
CA VAL A 84 7.81 -7.13 13.31
C VAL A 84 6.64 -8.08 13.13
N SER A 85 6.87 -9.35 13.44
CA SER A 85 5.78 -10.32 13.46
C SER A 85 5.27 -10.54 14.89
N VAL A 86 3.97 -10.78 15.01
CA VAL A 86 3.33 -11.13 16.27
C VAL A 86 3.43 -12.63 16.46
N TYR A 87 4.18 -13.05 17.49
CA TYR A 87 4.46 -14.48 17.72
C TYR A 87 3.50 -15.12 18.72
N ASN A 88 3.22 -14.43 19.83
CA ASN A 88 2.47 -14.98 20.94
C ASN A 88 1.45 -13.98 21.47
N ALA A 89 0.34 -14.49 21.99
CA ALA A 89 -0.58 -13.71 22.80
C ALA A 89 -0.36 -14.06 24.28
N VAL A 90 0.14 -13.11 25.06
CA VAL A 90 0.20 -13.23 26.53
C VAL A 90 -1.21 -13.21 27.10
N ARG A 91 -2.09 -12.43 26.47
CA ARG A 91 -3.49 -12.34 26.81
C ARG A 91 -4.32 -12.05 25.56
N LYS A 92 -5.49 -12.65 25.45
CA LYS A 92 -6.36 -12.55 24.27
C LYS A 92 -7.84 -12.42 24.60
N ASP A 93 -8.15 -12.10 25.85
CA ASP A 93 -9.52 -12.04 26.34
C ASP A 93 -9.95 -10.58 26.52
N PHE A 94 -11.17 -10.25 26.13
CA PHE A 94 -11.74 -8.94 26.39
C PHE A 94 -11.71 -8.66 27.91
N PRO A 95 -11.30 -7.47 28.37
CA PRO A 95 -11.12 -6.22 27.62
C PRO A 95 -9.69 -5.91 27.14
N LEU A 96 -8.72 -6.82 27.33
CA LEU A 96 -7.30 -6.57 27.11
C LEU A 96 -6.63 -7.70 26.32
N ALA A 97 -6.13 -7.36 25.13
CA ALA A 97 -5.23 -8.22 24.38
C ALA A 97 -3.78 -7.74 24.53
N VAL A 98 -2.85 -8.67 24.73
CA VAL A 98 -1.41 -8.41 24.85
C VAL A 98 -0.68 -9.38 23.92
N TYR A 99 0.00 -8.82 22.93
CA TYR A 99 0.71 -9.55 21.88
C TYR A 99 2.21 -9.30 21.99
N GLN A 100 3.01 -10.36 21.98
CA GLN A 100 4.47 -10.25 22.02
C GLN A 100 5.03 -9.93 20.65
N VAL A 101 5.99 -9.01 20.61
CA VAL A 101 6.78 -8.66 19.42
C VAL A 101 8.27 -8.73 19.70
N ASP A 102 9.06 -8.96 18.66
CA ASP A 102 10.51 -9.20 18.71
C ASP A 102 11.35 -7.95 18.48
N LYS A 103 10.75 -6.84 18.05
CA LYS A 103 11.40 -5.51 18.00
C LYS A 103 10.52 -4.44 18.61
N VAL A 104 11.16 -3.37 19.08
CA VAL A 104 10.46 -2.19 19.58
C VAL A 104 9.89 -1.40 18.40
N LEU A 105 8.58 -1.12 18.44
CA LEU A 105 7.88 -0.33 17.44
C LEU A 105 8.23 1.15 17.62
N MET A 106 9.23 1.60 16.87
CA MET A 106 9.70 2.99 16.90
C MET A 106 8.76 3.91 16.12
N PRO A 107 8.23 4.99 16.74
CA PRO A 107 7.53 6.05 16.03
C PRO A 107 8.47 6.76 15.07
N ARG A 108 7.93 7.20 13.93
CA ARG A 108 8.67 7.98 12.95
C ARG A 108 8.62 9.45 13.36
N PHE A 109 9.51 9.86 14.26
CA PHE A 109 9.52 11.22 14.82
C PHE A 109 9.76 12.31 13.76
N ASP A 110 10.34 11.94 12.62
CA ASP A 110 10.63 12.79 11.46
C ASP A 110 9.40 13.08 10.57
N ASP A 111 8.45 12.15 10.48
CA ASP A 111 7.32 12.22 9.53
C ASP A 111 5.98 12.47 10.23
N ALA A 112 5.97 13.27 11.30
CA ALA A 112 4.74 13.69 11.97
C ALA A 112 3.90 14.62 11.06
N GLY A 113 3.20 14.03 10.10
CA GLY A 113 2.20 14.66 9.25
C GLY A 113 2.42 14.45 7.74
N ASP A 114 2.12 13.25 7.22
CA ASP A 114 1.66 13.06 5.83
C ASP A 114 1.07 11.64 5.62
N ASP A 115 0.07 11.25 6.43
CA ASP A 115 -0.68 9.99 6.22
C ASP A 115 -1.74 10.11 5.11
N ASP A 116 -1.47 10.87 4.03
CA ASP A 116 -2.41 11.02 2.91
C ASP A 116 -1.87 10.64 1.52
N LYS A 117 -0.62 10.17 1.39
CA LYS A 117 -0.15 9.66 0.08
C LYS A 117 0.81 8.48 0.23
N LYS A 118 0.27 7.27 0.17
CA LYS A 118 0.63 6.22 -0.81
C LYS A 118 -0.06 4.90 -0.48
N ALA A 119 -1.33 4.77 -0.86
CA ALA A 119 -1.84 3.45 -1.21
C ALA A 119 -1.09 2.99 -2.48
N PRO A 120 -0.44 1.82 -2.51
CA PRO A 120 0.13 1.28 -3.74
C PRO A 120 -1.02 0.78 -4.63
N SER A 121 -1.59 1.68 -5.43
CA SER A 121 -2.25 1.27 -6.67
C SER A 121 -1.16 1.08 -7.72
N ALA A 122 -0.78 -0.17 -7.97
CA ALA A 122 -0.39 -0.70 -9.27
C ALA A 122 0.15 -2.13 -9.12
N ALA A 123 -0.69 -3.10 -9.49
CA ALA A 123 -0.17 -4.37 -9.99
C ALA A 123 0.49 -4.15 -11.38
N PRO A 124 1.46 -4.99 -11.79
CA PRO A 124 2.48 -4.62 -12.78
C PRO A 124 2.19 -4.98 -14.25
N LYS A 125 2.70 -4.08 -15.12
CA LYS A 125 3.39 -4.25 -16.43
C LYS A 125 2.73 -4.96 -17.63
N GLY A 126 2.75 -4.20 -18.73
CA GLY A 126 3.17 -4.63 -20.08
C GLY A 126 3.23 -3.39 -20.97
N GLY A 127 4.38 -2.73 -21.18
CA GLY A 127 5.46 -3.09 -22.13
C GLY A 127 5.45 -2.01 -23.23
N ALA A 128 6.33 -0.99 -23.17
CA ALA A 128 7.53 -0.82 -24.02
C ALA A 128 7.23 -0.87 -25.54
N ALA A 129 7.64 0.05 -26.43
CA ALA A 129 8.59 1.15 -26.39
C ALA A 129 8.34 2.08 -27.61
N GLU A 130 8.84 3.30 -27.54
CA GLU A 130 8.93 4.29 -28.61
C GLU A 130 10.21 4.07 -29.43
N GLY A 131 10.13 4.17 -30.76
CA GLY A 131 11.28 4.10 -31.67
C GLY A 131 10.87 4.24 -33.13
N GLY A 132 11.20 5.39 -33.74
CA GLY A 132 10.78 5.79 -35.08
C GLY A 132 11.59 5.21 -36.25
N ASP A 133 10.90 5.25 -37.40
CA ASP A 133 11.32 5.45 -38.79
C ASP A 133 12.69 4.93 -39.29
N ALA A 134 12.64 3.96 -40.21
CA ALA A 134 13.05 4.14 -41.62
C ALA A 134 13.18 2.79 -42.34
N THR A 135 12.88 2.82 -43.65
CA THR A 135 13.27 1.88 -44.72
C THR A 135 12.21 0.87 -45.17
N ALA A 136 11.46 1.27 -46.21
CA ALA A 136 10.79 0.37 -47.15
C ALA A 136 11.80 -0.51 -47.91
N PRO A 137 11.36 -1.64 -48.48
CA PRO A 137 11.16 -1.58 -49.93
C PRO A 137 9.87 -2.25 -50.41
N SER A 138 9.44 -1.77 -51.57
CA SER A 138 8.26 -2.09 -52.35
C SER A 138 8.27 -3.49 -52.99
N THR A 139 7.21 -3.72 -53.78
CA THR A 139 6.98 -4.65 -54.90
C THR A 139 6.17 -5.90 -54.51
N GLN A 140 5.03 -6.27 -55.12
CA GLN A 140 4.54 -6.09 -56.49
C GLN A 140 2.99 -6.04 -56.53
N SER A 141 2.43 -5.08 -57.27
CA SER A 141 1.15 -5.27 -57.99
C SER A 141 1.46 -5.83 -59.39
N PRO A 142 0.56 -6.60 -60.02
CA PRO A 142 0.48 -6.66 -61.46
C PRO A 142 -0.67 -5.79 -62.00
N ALA A 143 -0.30 -4.98 -63.00
CA ALA A 143 -1.00 -4.67 -64.24
C ALA A 143 -2.51 -4.29 -64.22
N GLY A 144 -2.98 -3.23 -64.88
CA GLY A 144 -2.30 -2.39 -65.86
C GLY A 144 -3.18 -1.25 -66.38
N ASN A 145 -2.48 -0.16 -66.69
CA ASN A 145 -2.65 0.84 -67.76
C ASN A 145 -4.02 1.01 -68.41
N GLY A 146 -4.53 2.25 -68.39
CA GLY A 146 -5.55 2.65 -69.35
C GLY A 146 -6.17 4.01 -69.11
N ALA A 147 -5.42 5.07 -69.41
CA ALA A 147 -5.90 6.31 -70.03
C ALA A 147 -7.36 6.77 -69.76
N GLY A 148 -7.47 7.86 -69.00
CA GLY A 148 -8.15 9.03 -69.53
C GLY A 148 -9.58 9.31 -69.07
N ARG A 149 -9.74 10.60 -68.72
CA ARG A 149 -10.89 11.47 -68.98
C ARG A 149 -12.12 11.29 -68.06
N ILE A 150 -12.70 12.44 -67.73
CA ILE A 150 -14.12 12.75 -67.44
C ILE A 150 -14.81 11.90 -66.34
N GLY A 151 -15.25 12.45 -65.22
CA GLY A 151 -16.15 13.59 -65.10
C GLY A 151 -17.57 13.09 -64.81
N PHE A 152 -18.07 13.33 -63.60
CA PHE A 152 -19.48 13.33 -63.17
C PHE A 152 -20.31 12.02 -63.22
N VAL A 153 -21.51 12.11 -62.63
CA VAL A 153 -22.61 11.12 -62.47
C VAL A 153 -22.52 10.33 -61.15
N ALA A 154 -23.10 10.81 -60.03
CA ALA A 154 -24.52 10.91 -59.67
C ALA A 154 -25.21 9.56 -59.38
N ALA A 155 -25.95 9.58 -58.27
CA ALA A 155 -27.27 8.98 -58.07
C ALA A 155 -27.40 7.56 -57.46
N PHE A 156 -27.89 7.60 -56.21
CA PHE A 156 -29.16 7.00 -55.73
C PHE A 156 -29.25 5.52 -55.28
N TRP A 157 -30.10 5.40 -54.24
CA TRP A 157 -30.90 4.26 -53.75
C TRP A 157 -30.31 3.41 -52.61
N VAL A 158 -30.69 3.60 -51.33
CA VAL A 158 -31.97 3.31 -50.62
C VAL A 158 -32.30 1.82 -50.56
N MET A 159 -32.36 1.25 -49.34
CA MET A 159 -33.45 0.38 -48.88
C MET A 159 -33.37 0.20 -47.34
N CYS A 160 -34.46 0.52 -46.66
CA CYS A 160 -34.72 0.32 -45.23
C CYS A 160 -35.34 -1.06 -44.92
N MET A 161 -35.46 -1.33 -43.61
CA MET A 161 -36.31 -2.34 -42.90
C MET A 161 -35.74 -3.76 -42.81
N GLY A 162 -35.84 -4.49 -41.69
CA GLY A 162 -36.51 -4.35 -40.38
C GLY A 162 -35.92 -5.47 -39.48
N LEU A 163 -36.43 -5.88 -38.32
CA LEU A 163 -37.58 -5.54 -37.50
C LEU A 163 -37.26 -6.19 -36.13
N VAL A 164 -37.72 -5.54 -35.08
CA VAL A 164 -37.84 -6.04 -33.70
C VAL A 164 -38.59 -7.38 -33.65
N LEU A 165 -38.07 -8.30 -32.84
CA LEU A 165 -38.86 -9.27 -32.06
C LEU A 165 -38.12 -9.57 -30.75
#